data_AF-A0A521B131-F1
#
_entry.id   AF-A0A521B131-F1
#
_cell.length_a   1.000
_cell.length_b   1.000
_cell.length_c   1.000
_cell.angle_alpha   90.00
_cell.angle_beta   90.00
_cell.angle_gamma   90.00
#
_symmetry.space_group_name_H-M   'P 1'
#
loop_
_entity.id
_entity.type
_entity.pdbx_description
1 polymer ?
#
loop_
_entity_poly.entity_id
_entity_poly.type
_entity_poly.pdbx_seq_one_letter_code
_entity_poly.pdbx_strand_id
1 'polypeptide(L)'
;MTLREYIKKRNGLPLGASGSLKAMLRRSLGASSPRQFWQYWNPIFGYYLGKYVHGHVRKVLPSSLSLLITFVVSGLIHDLVTFAVSGSTSFFFGIWFLFLALGLLAGELFNWDLSKLSLPGRMVVNIAYLSGFFVLSFALVYGF
;
A
#
# COMPACT_ATOMS: atom_id res chain seq x y z
N MET A 1 -19.04 -8.15 -4.98
CA MET A 1 -18.34 -7.21 -5.87
C MET A 1 -17.27 -7.97 -6.64
N THR A 2 -17.30 -7.88 -7.96
CA THR A 2 -16.30 -8.48 -8.86
C THR A 2 -15.01 -7.65 -8.91
N LEU A 3 -13.92 -8.20 -9.46
CA LEU A 3 -12.66 -7.46 -9.67
C LEU A 3 -12.88 -6.21 -10.56
N ARG A 4 -13.67 -6.35 -11.64
CA ARG A 4 -13.96 -5.25 -12.57
C ARG A 4 -14.70 -4.11 -11.88
N GLU A 5 -15.71 -4.43 -11.07
CA GLU A 5 -16.44 -3.45 -10.25
C GLU A 5 -15.53 -2.79 -9.22
N TYR A 6 -14.70 -3.57 -8.53
CA TYR A 6 -13.75 -3.05 -7.55
C TYR A 6 -12.80 -2.01 -8.17
N ILE A 7 -12.20 -2.34 -9.32
CA ILE A 7 -11.26 -1.45 -10.00
C ILE A 7 -11.97 -0.20 -10.51
N LYS A 8 -13.16 -0.34 -11.12
CA LYS A 8 -13.94 0.82 -11.56
C LYS A 8 -14.28 1.74 -10.39
N LYS A 9 -14.62 1.17 -9.23
CA LYS A 9 -14.87 1.95 -7.99
C LYS A 9 -13.62 2.68 -7.49
N ARG A 10 -12.43 2.06 -7.53
CA ARG A 10 -11.18 2.68 -7.04
C ARG A 10 -10.60 3.70 -8.01
N ASN A 11 -10.49 3.35 -9.28
CA ASN A 11 -9.77 4.15 -10.28
C ASN A 11 -10.69 5.02 -11.13
N GLY A 12 -12.01 4.84 -11.06
CA GLY A 12 -12.99 5.49 -11.95
C GLY A 12 -12.98 4.96 -13.38
N LEU A 13 -12.04 4.05 -13.71
CA LEU A 13 -11.86 3.49 -15.04
C LEU A 13 -12.06 1.97 -15.02
N PRO A 14 -12.59 1.37 -16.11
CA PRO A 14 -12.65 -0.08 -16.25
C PRO A 14 -11.26 -0.74 -16.19
N LEU A 15 -11.21 -2.00 -15.78
CA LEU A 15 -10.00 -2.81 -15.86
C LEU A 15 -9.49 -2.87 -17.31
N GLY A 16 -8.21 -2.59 -17.52
CA GLY A 16 -7.57 -2.60 -18.84
C GLY A 16 -7.77 -1.32 -19.66
N ALA A 17 -8.49 -0.31 -19.13
CA ALA A 17 -8.66 0.96 -19.83
C ALA A 17 -7.34 1.72 -20.00
N SER A 18 -7.19 2.43 -21.11
CA SER A 18 -6.06 3.35 -21.33
C SER A 18 -6.01 4.41 -20.22
N GLY A 19 -4.80 4.77 -19.80
CA GLY A 19 -4.61 5.73 -18.70
C GLY A 19 -4.85 5.18 -17.29
N SER A 20 -5.13 3.88 -17.11
CA SER A 20 -5.33 3.27 -15.78
C SER A 20 -4.17 3.54 -14.82
N LEU A 21 -2.92 3.46 -15.28
CA LEU A 21 -1.74 3.77 -14.46
C LEU A 21 -1.72 5.23 -14.02
N LYS A 22 -1.95 6.17 -14.95
CA LYS A 22 -2.01 7.60 -14.67
C LYS A 22 -3.13 7.93 -13.67
N ALA A 23 -4.30 7.33 -13.85
CA ALA A 23 -5.44 7.50 -12.95
C ALA A 23 -5.13 6.96 -11.54
N MET A 24 -4.53 5.77 -11.46
CA MET A 24 -4.09 5.16 -10.20
C MET A 24 -3.09 6.07 -9.48
N LEU A 25 -1.98 6.45 -10.14
CA LEU A 25 -0.93 7.28 -9.55
C LEU A 25 -1.46 8.64 -9.11
N ARG A 26 -2.27 9.31 -9.94
CA ARG A 26 -2.88 10.60 -9.57
C ARG A 26 -3.78 10.48 -8.35
N ARG A 27 -4.55 9.40 -8.23
CA ARG A 27 -5.46 9.17 -7.10
C ARG A 27 -4.72 8.76 -5.83
N SER A 28 -3.77 7.83 -5.93
CA SER A 28 -2.99 7.36 -4.78
C SER A 28 -2.11 8.49 -4.24
N LEU A 29 -1.25 9.09 -5.06
CA LEU A 29 -0.35 10.15 -4.61
C LEU A 29 -1.12 11.42 -4.24
N GLY A 30 -2.27 11.66 -4.86
CA GLY A 30 -3.18 12.75 -4.50
C GLY A 30 -4.12 12.47 -3.33
N ALA A 31 -3.99 11.33 -2.64
CA ALA A 31 -4.88 10.95 -1.56
C ALA A 31 -4.77 11.90 -0.36
N SER A 32 -5.89 12.15 0.32
CA SER A 32 -5.94 13.01 1.50
C SER A 32 -5.53 12.28 2.79
N SER A 33 -5.34 10.97 2.77
CA SER A 33 -4.89 10.20 3.94
C SER A 33 -4.15 8.92 3.52
N PRO A 34 -3.32 8.34 4.40
CA PRO A 34 -2.64 7.07 4.12
C PRO A 34 -3.61 5.93 3.80
N ARG A 35 -4.76 5.84 4.51
CA ARG A 35 -5.80 4.85 4.20
C ARG A 35 -6.30 5.00 2.77
N GLN A 36 -6.56 6.23 2.34
CA GLN A 36 -7.05 6.50 0.99
C GLN A 36 -5.96 6.21 -0.07
N PHE A 37 -4.69 6.52 0.22
CA PHE A 37 -3.56 6.18 -0.66
C PHE A 37 -3.59 4.68 -1.02
N TRP A 38 -3.65 3.82 -0.01
CA TRP A 38 -3.61 2.36 -0.19
C TRP A 38 -4.88 1.75 -0.76
N GLN A 39 -6.00 2.48 -0.72
CA GLN A 39 -7.21 2.08 -1.44
C GLN A 39 -7.09 2.26 -2.96
N TYR A 40 -6.27 3.22 -3.40
CA TYR A 40 -6.05 3.51 -4.81
C TYR A 40 -4.79 2.84 -5.36
N TRP A 41 -3.77 2.64 -4.53
CA TRP A 41 -2.53 1.99 -4.94
C TRP A 41 -2.78 0.53 -5.33
N ASN A 42 -2.45 0.18 -6.58
CA ASN A 42 -2.56 -1.16 -7.15
C ASN A 42 -3.87 -1.91 -6.77
N PRO A 43 -5.03 -1.47 -7.30
CA PRO A 43 -6.32 -2.00 -6.87
C PRO A 43 -6.54 -3.47 -7.25
N ILE A 44 -5.82 -3.99 -8.26
CA ILE A 44 -5.87 -5.42 -8.58
C ILE A 44 -5.30 -6.23 -7.41
N PHE A 45 -4.10 -5.84 -6.96
CA PHE A 45 -3.44 -6.53 -5.86
C PHE A 45 -4.20 -6.33 -4.54
N GLY A 46 -4.67 -5.10 -4.29
CA GLY A 46 -5.52 -4.78 -3.14
C GLY A 46 -6.82 -5.59 -3.08
N TYR A 47 -7.44 -5.90 -4.22
CA TYR A 47 -8.62 -6.77 -4.28
C TYR A 47 -8.31 -8.18 -3.79
N TYR A 48 -7.22 -8.78 -4.27
CA TYR A 48 -6.84 -10.15 -3.89
C TYR A 48 -6.36 -10.26 -2.45
N LEU A 49 -5.52 -9.32 -1.99
CA LEU A 49 -5.13 -9.22 -0.59
C LEU A 49 -6.35 -9.03 0.32
N GLY A 50 -7.27 -8.16 -0.08
CA GLY A 50 -8.52 -7.92 0.65
C GLY A 50 -9.37 -9.19 0.79
N LYS A 51 -9.52 -9.95 -0.31
CA LYS A 51 -10.34 -11.15 -0.36
C LYS A 51 -9.69 -12.35 0.35
N TYR A 52 -8.41 -12.61 0.09
CA TYR A 52 -7.76 -13.86 0.49
C TYR A 52 -6.92 -13.73 1.76
N VAL A 53 -6.42 -12.53 2.10
CA VAL A 53 -5.62 -12.32 3.31
C VAL A 53 -6.45 -11.59 4.36
N HIS A 54 -6.72 -10.31 4.13
CA HIS A 54 -7.38 -9.45 5.11
C HIS A 54 -8.73 -10.02 5.58
N GLY A 55 -9.58 -10.43 4.64
CA GLY A 55 -10.91 -10.98 4.96
C GLY A 55 -10.87 -12.26 5.78
N HIS A 56 -9.82 -13.07 5.67
CA HIS A 56 -9.65 -14.29 6.47
C HIS A 56 -9.09 -13.95 7.86
N VAL A 57 -8.04 -13.14 7.92
CA VAL A 57 -7.40 -12.71 9.17
C VAL A 57 -8.39 -11.92 10.04
N ARG A 58 -9.26 -11.12 9.43
CA ARG A 58 -10.26 -10.29 10.13
C ARG A 58 -11.31 -11.10 10.89
N LYS A 59 -11.52 -12.37 10.55
CA LYS A 59 -12.44 -13.27 11.27
C LYS A 59 -11.95 -13.58 12.69
N VAL A 60 -10.64 -13.50 12.92
CA VAL A 60 -10.00 -13.87 14.19
C VAL A 60 -9.34 -12.68 14.89
N LEU A 61 -8.88 -11.67 14.15
CA LEU A 61 -8.14 -10.53 14.69
C LEU A 61 -8.86 -9.18 14.48
N PRO A 62 -8.54 -8.16 15.29
CA PRO A 62 -9.01 -6.80 15.07
C PRO A 62 -8.58 -6.25 13.70
N SER A 63 -9.28 -5.22 13.23
CA SER A 63 -9.04 -4.67 11.88
C SER A 63 -7.63 -4.15 11.68
N SER A 64 -7.07 -3.47 12.69
CA SER A 64 -5.72 -2.89 12.61
C SER A 64 -4.65 -3.96 12.46
N LEU A 65 -4.75 -5.04 13.24
CA LEU A 65 -3.81 -6.15 13.17
C LEU A 65 -3.98 -6.95 11.87
N SER A 66 -5.21 -7.11 11.41
CA SER A 66 -5.50 -7.74 10.11
C SER A 66 -4.88 -6.96 8.95
N LEU A 67 -4.91 -5.63 9.02
CA LEU A 67 -4.28 -4.75 8.03
C LEU A 67 -2.76 -4.89 8.08
N LEU A 68 -2.15 -4.85 9.27
CA LEU A 68 -0.71 -5.04 9.45
C LEU A 68 -0.24 -6.37 8.84
N ILE A 69 -0.90 -7.47 9.16
CA ILE A 69 -0.60 -8.79 8.59
C ILE A 69 -0.75 -8.79 7.07
N THR A 70 -1.79 -8.14 6.55
CA THR A 70 -2.02 -8.06 5.09
C THR A 70 -0.88 -7.34 4.38
N PHE A 71 -0.35 -6.27 4.96
CA PHE A 71 0.81 -5.56 4.43
C PHE A 71 2.08 -6.40 4.50
N VAL A 72 2.35 -7.06 5.62
CA VAL A 72 3.53 -7.93 5.74
C VAL A 72 3.47 -9.06 4.71
N VAL A 73 2.32 -9.73 4.56
CA VAL A 73 2.12 -10.75 3.52
C VAL A 73 2.34 -10.17 2.13
N SER A 74 1.83 -8.97 1.86
CA SER A 74 2.11 -8.26 0.61
C SER A 74 3.62 -8.06 0.39
N GLY A 75 4.36 -7.58 1.39
CA GLY A 75 5.81 -7.39 1.32
C GLY A 75 6.55 -8.71 1.05
N LEU A 76 6.22 -9.77 1.78
CA LEU A 76 6.83 -11.09 1.60
C LEU A 76 6.57 -11.69 0.20
N ILE A 77 5.42 -11.39 -0.42
CA ILE A 77 5.18 -11.77 -1.82
C ILE A 77 6.16 -11.04 -2.76
N HIS A 78 6.50 -9.77 -2.49
CA HIS A 78 7.50 -9.05 -3.28
C HIS A 78 8.90 -9.63 -3.06
N ASP A 79 9.27 -9.93 -1.82
CA ASP A 79 10.54 -10.60 -1.50
C ASP A 79 10.66 -11.95 -2.23
N LEU A 80 9.57 -12.73 -2.28
CA LEU A 80 9.53 -14.00 -3.02
C LEU A 80 9.73 -13.80 -4.52
N VAL A 81 9.11 -12.76 -5.11
CA VAL A 81 9.31 -12.43 -6.53
C VAL A 81 10.76 -11.99 -6.78
N THR A 82 11.34 -11.18 -5.88
CA THR A 82 12.74 -10.77 -5.98
C THR A 82 13.66 -11.98 -5.88
N PHE A 83 13.45 -12.89 -4.92
CA PHE A 83 14.21 -14.13 -4.79
C PHE A 83 14.12 -14.98 -6.06
N ALA A 84 12.93 -15.14 -6.65
CA ALA A 84 12.75 -15.92 -7.86
C ALA A 84 13.52 -15.34 -9.07
N VAL A 85 13.75 -14.02 -9.08
CA VAL A 85 14.48 -13.33 -10.16
C VAL A 85 15.98 -13.22 -9.88
N SER A 86 16.39 -12.93 -8.64
CA SER A 86 17.79 -12.69 -8.27
C SER A 86 18.53 -13.93 -7.78
N GLY A 87 17.80 -14.97 -7.35
CA GLY A 87 18.36 -16.14 -6.66
C GLY A 87 18.82 -15.86 -5.23
N SER A 88 18.65 -14.64 -4.72
CA SER A 88 19.10 -14.21 -3.39
C SER A 88 17.93 -13.86 -2.49
N THR A 89 17.96 -14.36 -1.25
CA THR A 89 16.91 -14.06 -0.27
C THR A 89 17.15 -12.70 0.37
N SER A 90 16.09 -11.89 0.44
CA SER A 90 16.02 -10.67 1.24
C SER A 90 14.65 -10.59 1.89
N PHE A 91 14.55 -9.91 3.03
CA PHE A 91 13.28 -9.59 3.70
C PHE A 91 12.97 -8.09 3.67
N PHE A 92 13.60 -7.38 2.73
CA PHE A 92 13.50 -5.93 2.63
C PHE A 92 12.06 -5.46 2.42
N PHE A 93 11.31 -6.06 1.50
CA PHE A 93 9.93 -5.64 1.24
C PHE A 93 9.01 -5.99 2.39
N GLY A 94 9.21 -7.13 3.07
CA GLY A 94 8.48 -7.47 4.30
C GLY A 94 8.64 -6.41 5.38
N ILE A 95 9.88 -5.98 5.64
CA ILE A 95 10.20 -4.91 6.62
C ILE A 95 9.64 -3.56 6.16
N TRP A 96 9.79 -3.21 4.88
CA TRP A 96 9.28 -1.94 4.36
C TRP A 96 7.76 -1.86 4.43
N PHE A 97 7.05 -2.92 4.07
CA PHE A 97 5.59 -2.96 4.16
C PHE A 97 5.10 -2.97 5.62
N LEU A 98 5.85 -3.55 6.55
CA LEU A 98 5.57 -3.42 7.99
C LEU A 98 5.59 -1.94 8.41
N PHE A 99 6.65 -1.21 8.08
CA PHE A 99 6.75 0.22 8.41
C PHE A 99 5.67 1.06 7.73
N LEU A 100 5.35 0.77 6.46
CA LEU A 100 4.24 1.42 5.77
C LEU A 100 2.90 1.17 6.48
N ALA A 101 2.63 -0.06 6.92
CA ALA A 101 1.41 -0.39 7.66
C ALA A 101 1.35 0.34 9.01
N LEU A 102 2.47 0.40 9.74
CA LEU A 102 2.55 1.15 11.00
C LEU A 102 2.32 2.64 10.76
N GLY A 103 2.93 3.23 9.73
CA GLY A 103 2.70 4.63 9.37
C GLY A 103 1.26 4.91 8.94
N LEU A 104 0.60 3.96 8.26
CA LEU A 104 -0.82 4.04 7.94
C LEU A 104 -1.66 4.06 9.22
N LEU A 105 -1.44 3.11 10.13
CA LEU A 105 -2.19 3.01 11.39
C LEU A 105 -1.95 4.22 12.31
N ALA A 106 -0.72 4.72 12.36
CA ALA A 106 -0.41 5.97 13.05
C ALA A 106 -1.16 7.15 12.42
N GLY A 107 -1.17 7.24 11.09
CA GLY A 107 -1.94 8.26 10.37
C GLY A 107 -3.44 8.21 10.71
N GLU A 108 -4.01 7.03 10.90
CA GLU A 108 -5.40 6.89 11.37
C GLU A 108 -5.57 7.32 12.81
N LEU A 109 -4.67 6.91 13.70
CA LEU A 109 -4.70 7.28 15.11
C LEU A 109 -4.65 8.80 15.30
N PHE A 110 -3.84 9.50 14.50
CA PHE A 110 -3.68 10.96 14.56
C PHE A 110 -4.65 11.72 13.66
N ASN A 111 -5.62 11.06 13.03
CA ASN A 111 -6.57 11.66 12.08
C ASN A 111 -5.86 12.49 10.99
N TRP A 112 -4.79 11.93 10.42
CA TRP A 112 -3.98 12.60 9.41
C TRP A 112 -4.82 12.92 8.18
N ASP A 113 -5.05 14.22 7.96
CA ASP A 113 -5.80 14.76 6.84
C ASP A 113 -4.99 15.79 6.04
N LEU A 114 -4.77 15.48 4.77
CA LEU A 114 -4.08 16.31 3.79
C LEU A 114 -5.07 17.05 2.86
N SER A 115 -6.38 17.02 3.13
CA SER A 115 -7.41 17.65 2.31
C SER A 115 -7.19 19.16 2.08
N LYS A 116 -6.58 19.83 3.05
CA LYS A 116 -6.24 21.26 3.00
C LYS A 116 -5.06 21.57 2.07
N LEU A 117 -4.28 20.57 1.68
CA LEU A 117 -3.16 20.75 0.76
C LEU A 117 -3.62 20.71 -0.70
N SER A 118 -2.91 21.46 -1.54
CA SER A 118 -3.04 21.36 -2.99
C SER A 118 -2.70 19.93 -3.48
N LEU A 119 -3.12 19.56 -4.70
CA LEU A 119 -2.81 18.25 -5.26
C LEU A 119 -1.29 17.97 -5.28
N PRO A 120 -0.41 18.89 -5.74
CA PRO A 120 1.04 18.69 -5.65
C PRO A 120 1.52 18.53 -4.20
N GLY A 121 0.99 19.31 -3.26
CA GLY A 121 1.34 19.18 -1.84
C GLY A 121 1.04 17.79 -1.29
N ARG A 122 -0.14 17.23 -1.61
CA ARG A 122 -0.49 15.84 -1.26
C ARG A 122 0.46 14.82 -1.88
N MET A 123 0.83 15.02 -3.14
CA MET A 123 1.77 14.13 -3.82
C MET A 123 3.14 14.13 -3.15
N VAL A 124 3.66 15.30 -2.81
CA VAL A 124 4.94 15.42 -2.08
C VAL A 124 4.89 14.69 -0.75
N VAL A 125 3.83 14.88 0.04
CA VAL A 125 3.70 14.22 1.34
C VAL A 125 3.57 12.70 1.21
N ASN A 126 2.74 12.19 0.29
CA ASN A 126 2.61 10.76 0.07
C ASN A 126 3.91 10.12 -0.46
N ILE A 127 4.65 10.82 -1.33
CA ILE A 127 5.97 10.36 -1.79
C ILE A 127 6.96 10.36 -0.61
N ALA A 128 6.99 11.40 0.21
CA ALA A 128 7.86 11.47 1.38
C ALA A 128 7.55 10.35 2.39
N TYR A 129 6.26 10.01 2.57
CA TYR A 129 5.84 8.85 3.36
C TYR A 129 6.42 7.53 2.82
N LEU A 130 6.31 7.26 1.52
CA LEU A 130 6.84 6.04 0.90
C LEU A 130 8.37 6.00 0.99
N SER A 131 9.04 7.07 0.58
CA SER A 131 10.49 7.18 0.51
C SER A 131 11.12 7.20 1.90
N GLY A 132 10.49 7.86 2.87
CA GLY A 132 10.97 7.91 4.26
C GLY A 132 11.01 6.52 4.88
N PHE A 133 9.93 5.74 4.73
CA PHE A 133 9.93 4.36 5.21
C PHE A 133 10.83 3.44 4.38
N PHE A 134 11.02 3.72 3.09
CA PHE A 134 11.98 2.98 2.26
C PHE A 134 13.41 3.17 2.79
N VAL A 135 13.83 4.43 3.02
CA VAL A 135 15.16 4.76 3.54
C VAL A 135 15.37 4.16 4.92
N LEU A 136 14.37 4.24 5.81
CA LEU A 136 14.43 3.61 7.13
C LEU A 136 14.66 2.10 7.04
N SER A 137 13.90 1.43 6.17
CA SER A 137 14.03 -0.03 5.95
C SER A 137 15.39 -0.38 5.36
N PHE A 138 15.89 0.45 4.45
CA PHE A 138 17.18 0.24 3.79
C PHE A 138 18.33 0.34 4.80
N ALA A 139 18.31 1.38 5.63
CA ALA A 139 19.28 1.55 6.70
C ALA A 139 19.23 0.38 7.70
N LEU A 140 18.04 -0.13 8.04
CA LEU A 140 17.89 -1.25 8.97
C LEU A 140 18.44 -2.57 8.40
N VAL A 141 18.22 -2.84 7.11
CA VAL A 141 18.59 -4.13 6.49
C VAL A 141 20.03 -4.16 5.99
N TYR A 142 20.58 -3.02 5.55
CA TYR A 142 21.87 -2.96 4.86
C TYR A 142 22.87 -1.99 5.51
N GLY A 143 22.51 -1.29 6.58
CA GLY A 143 23.35 -0.27 7.22
C GLY A 143 24.35 -0.79 8.27
N PHE A 144 24.43 -2.10 8.48
CA PHE A 144 25.35 -2.80 9.39
C PHE A 144 25.90 -4.05 8.69
#